data_AF-K0E5J3-F1
#
_entry.id   AF-K0E5J3-F1
#
_cell.length_a   1.000
_cell.length_b   1.000
_cell.length_c   1.000
_cell.angle_alpha   90.00
_cell.angle_beta   90.00
_cell.angle_gamma   90.00
#
_symmetry.space_group_name_H-M   'P 1'
#
loop_
_entity.id
_entity.type
_entity.pdbx_description
1 polymer ?
#
loop_
_entity_poly.entity_id
_entity_poly.type
_entity_poly.pdbx_seq_one_letter_code
_entity_poly.pdbx_strand_id
1 'polypeptide(L)'
;NMVTGAAQMDGAILVVAATDGPMPQTREHILLGRQVGVPRMVVFMNKVDMVDDAELLELVEMEIRDLLSFYQYDGDNGPVVQGSALGALNGEPKWVETVMNLMEAVDNWIELPVRDVEKPFLMPVEDVFTITGRGTVATGRIETGVANTGDAV
;
A
#
# COMPACT_ATOMS: atom_id res chain seq x y z
N ASN A 1 5.09 -1.80 13.20
CA ASN A 1 4.37 -0.57 13.61
C ASN A 1 4.19 0.31 12.40
N MET A 2 2.95 0.73 12.09
CA MET A 2 2.61 1.47 10.87
C MET A 2 3.41 2.78 10.72
N VAL A 3 3.66 3.49 11.81
CA VAL A 3 4.31 4.81 11.78
C VAL A 3 5.77 4.77 11.29
N THR A 4 6.55 3.74 11.65
CA THR A 4 7.96 3.64 11.24
C THR A 4 8.14 3.10 9.82
N GLY A 5 7.25 2.22 9.36
CA GLY A 5 7.29 1.67 7.99
C GLY A 5 6.62 2.57 6.95
N ALA A 6 5.66 3.41 7.35
CA ALA A 6 4.89 4.22 6.41
C ALA A 6 5.66 5.41 5.83
N ALA A 7 6.69 5.91 6.54
CA ALA A 7 7.51 7.04 6.10
C ALA A 7 8.30 6.77 4.80
N GLN A 8 8.39 5.51 4.37
CA GLN A 8 9.13 5.10 3.18
C GLN A 8 8.25 4.45 2.11
N MET A 9 6.92 4.59 2.19
CA MET A 9 6.03 3.98 1.20
C MET A 9 5.90 4.86 -0.04
N ASP A 10 6.27 4.32 -1.19
CA ASP A 10 6.10 4.97 -2.50
C ASP A 10 4.62 4.98 -2.93
N GLY A 11 3.80 4.12 -2.32
CA GLY A 11 2.35 4.08 -2.45
C GLY A 11 1.77 3.06 -1.47
N ALA A 12 0.45 3.03 -1.33
CA ALA A 12 -0.22 2.09 -0.43
C ALA A 12 -1.46 1.45 -1.07
N ILE A 13 -1.76 0.22 -0.65
CA ILE A 13 -3.04 -0.43 -0.94
C ILE A 13 -3.96 -0.23 0.27
N LEU A 14 -5.07 0.48 0.06
CA LEU A 14 -6.12 0.66 1.06
C LEU A 14 -7.17 -0.44 0.90
N VAL A 15 -7.24 -1.36 1.86
CA VAL A 15 -8.22 -2.45 1.84
C VAL A 15 -9.46 -2.03 2.64
N VAL A 16 -10.63 -2.04 2.00
CA VAL A 16 -11.93 -1.75 2.63
C VAL A 16 -12.86 -2.92 2.37
N ALA A 17 -13.57 -3.40 3.39
CA ALA A 17 -14.56 -4.46 3.19
C ALA A 17 -15.87 -3.87 2.63
N ALA A 18 -16.36 -4.42 1.52
CA ALA A 18 -17.64 -4.04 0.93
C ALA A 18 -18.84 -4.25 1.88
N THR A 19 -18.71 -5.19 2.83
CA THR A 19 -19.75 -5.47 3.83
C THR A 19 -19.90 -4.39 4.88
N ASP A 20 -18.81 -3.67 5.18
CA ASP A 20 -18.71 -2.77 6.33
C ASP A 20 -18.56 -1.30 5.90
N GLY A 21 -18.04 -1.06 4.70
CA GLY A 21 -17.70 0.27 4.20
C GLY A 21 -16.53 0.92 4.95
N PRO A 22 -16.33 2.23 4.78
CA PRO A 22 -15.27 2.97 5.46
C PRO A 22 -15.49 3.05 6.99
N MET A 23 -14.56 2.48 7.75
CA MET A 23 -14.59 2.47 9.21
C MET A 23 -13.74 3.61 9.81
N PRO A 24 -13.87 3.93 11.11
CA PRO A 24 -13.01 4.91 11.77
C PRO A 24 -11.51 4.66 11.55
N GLN A 25 -11.07 3.38 11.55
CA GLN A 25 -9.67 3.05 11.26
C GLN A 25 -9.28 3.36 9.80
N THR A 26 -10.19 3.21 8.83
CA THR A 26 -9.96 3.59 7.44
C THR A 26 -9.61 5.08 7.34
N ARG A 27 -10.35 5.93 8.07
CA ARG A 27 -10.09 7.37 8.12
C ARG A 27 -8.73 7.68 8.73
N GLU A 28 -8.38 7.00 9.82
CA GLU A 28 -7.09 7.16 10.49
C GLU A 28 -5.92 6.75 9.59
N HIS A 29 -6.03 5.63 8.87
CA HIS A 29 -4.97 5.19 7.94
C HIS A 29 -4.76 6.14 6.76
N ILE A 30 -5.84 6.69 6.19
CA ILE A 30 -5.73 7.67 5.09
C ILE A 30 -5.06 8.96 5.62
N LEU A 31 -5.48 9.44 6.79
CA LEU A 31 -4.88 10.60 7.45
C LEU A 31 -3.40 10.38 7.75
N LEU A 32 -3.04 9.24 8.34
CA LEU A 32 -1.66 8.89 8.63
C LEU A 32 -0.82 8.80 7.36
N GLY A 33 -1.33 8.15 6.32
CA GLY A 33 -0.68 8.09 5.01
C GLY A 33 -0.39 9.49 4.47
N ARG A 34 -1.33 10.42 4.62
CA ARG A 34 -1.13 11.81 4.21
C ARG A 34 -0.06 12.52 5.05
N GLN A 35 -0.06 12.31 6.36
CA GLN A 35 0.91 12.93 7.28
C GLN A 35 2.34 12.42 7.08
N VAL A 36 2.51 11.15 6.73
CA VAL A 36 3.81 10.54 6.48
C VAL A 36 4.27 10.63 5.02
N GLY A 37 3.46 11.26 4.15
CA GLY A 37 3.86 11.60 2.78
C GLY A 37 3.65 10.51 1.74
N VAL A 38 2.74 9.56 1.96
CA VAL A 38 2.35 8.57 0.94
C VAL A 38 1.73 9.33 -0.24
N PRO A 39 2.29 9.24 -1.47
CA PRO A 39 1.87 10.12 -2.56
C PRO A 39 0.57 9.65 -3.21
N ARG A 40 0.39 8.33 -3.35
CA ARG A 40 -0.74 7.72 -4.05
C ARG A 40 -1.23 6.46 -3.33
N MET A 41 -2.53 6.23 -3.39
CA MET A 41 -3.17 5.02 -2.87
C MET A 41 -3.97 4.33 -3.97
N VAL A 42 -3.98 3.00 -3.94
CA VAL A 42 -4.88 2.14 -4.71
C VAL A 42 -5.84 1.49 -3.74
N VAL A 43 -7.14 1.47 -4.04
CA VAL A 43 -8.13 0.85 -3.16
C VAL A 43 -8.43 -0.56 -3.63
N PHE A 44 -8.47 -1.50 -2.69
CA PHE A 44 -9.06 -2.82 -2.90
C PHE A 44 -10.33 -2.95 -2.05
N MET A 45 -11.49 -2.91 -2.71
CA MET A 45 -12.78 -3.15 -2.08
C MET A 45 -13.00 -4.67 -2.01
N ASN A 46 -12.71 -5.23 -0.84
CA ASN A 46 -12.66 -6.66 -0.57
C ASN A 46 -14.02 -7.21 -0.11
N LYS A 47 -14.17 -8.54 -0.11
CA LYS A 47 -15.39 -9.27 0.28
C LYS A 47 -16.60 -8.97 -0.61
N VAL A 48 -16.37 -8.66 -1.89
CA VAL A 48 -17.47 -8.41 -2.86
C VAL A 48 -18.29 -9.67 -3.11
N ASP A 49 -17.70 -10.85 -2.92
CA ASP A 49 -18.41 -12.14 -2.93
C ASP A 49 -19.49 -12.28 -1.85
N MET A 50 -19.51 -11.40 -0.85
CA MET A 50 -20.46 -11.43 0.27
C MET A 50 -21.58 -10.40 0.13
N VAL A 51 -21.61 -9.64 -0.97
CA VAL A 51 -22.58 -8.59 -1.23
C VAL A 51 -23.21 -8.81 -2.60
N ASP A 52 -24.51 -9.12 -2.61
CA ASP A 52 -25.25 -9.42 -3.83
C ASP A 52 -25.90 -8.17 -4.46
N ASP A 53 -25.88 -7.04 -3.77
CA ASP A 53 -26.52 -5.79 -4.18
C ASP A 53 -25.52 -4.82 -4.81
N ALA A 54 -25.67 -4.58 -6.11
CA ALA A 54 -24.82 -3.66 -6.86
C ALA A 54 -24.95 -2.20 -6.39
N GLU A 55 -26.13 -1.76 -5.95
CA GLU A 55 -26.33 -0.39 -5.46
C GLU A 55 -25.55 -0.17 -4.15
N LEU A 56 -25.46 -1.19 -3.30
CA LEU A 56 -24.66 -1.12 -2.08
C LEU A 56 -23.16 -1.02 -2.38
N LEU A 57 -22.67 -1.77 -3.38
CA LEU A 57 -21.27 -1.71 -3.81
C LEU A 57 -20.90 -0.32 -4.36
N GLU A 58 -21.77 0.26 -5.19
CA GLU A 58 -21.60 1.62 -5.72
C GLU A 58 -21.60 2.67 -4.61
N LEU A 59 -22.49 2.53 -3.61
CA LEU A 59 -22.54 3.42 -2.46
C LEU A 59 -21.24 3.37 -1.64
N VAL A 60 -20.74 2.17 -1.35
CA VAL A 60 -19.48 2.01 -0.60
C VAL A 60 -18.30 2.59 -1.37
N GLU A 61 -18.24 2.37 -2.69
CA GLU A 61 -17.20 2.95 -3.53
C GLU A 61 -17.24 4.49 -3.49
N MET A 62 -18.43 5.09 -3.60
CA MET A 62 -18.62 6.54 -3.50
C MET A 62 -18.12 7.09 -2.14
N GLU A 63 -18.48 6.43 -1.04
CA GLU A 63 -18.01 6.83 0.30
C GLU A 63 -16.49 6.74 0.45
N ILE A 64 -15.85 5.73 -0.15
CA ILE A 64 -14.38 5.62 -0.17
C ILE A 64 -13.76 6.78 -0.96
N ARG A 65 -14.31 7.10 -2.13
CA ARG A 65 -13.82 8.18 -2.98
C ARG A 65 -13.94 9.54 -2.29
N ASP A 66 -15.08 9.81 -1.67
CA ASP A 66 -15.30 11.03 -0.88
C ASP A 66 -14.29 11.14 0.27
N LEU A 67 -14.01 10.02 0.95
CA LEU A 67 -13.05 10.00 2.05
C LEU A 67 -11.60 10.24 1.59
N LEU A 68 -11.21 9.70 0.44
CA LEU A 68 -9.91 9.96 -0.18
C LEU A 68 -9.78 11.45 -0.56
N SER A 69 -10.80 11.99 -1.23
CA SER A 69 -10.86 13.41 -1.61
C SER A 69 -10.81 14.34 -0.40
N PHE A 70 -11.51 14.00 0.69
CA PHE A 70 -11.48 14.76 1.94
C PHE A 70 -10.06 14.90 2.52
N TYR A 71 -9.25 13.85 2.42
CA TYR A 71 -7.85 13.84 2.88
C TYR A 71 -6.83 14.19 1.77
N GLN A 72 -7.29 14.83 0.69
CA GLN A 72 -6.46 15.37 -0.39
C GLN A 72 -5.74 14.29 -1.23
N TYR A 73 -6.32 13.10 -1.33
CA TYR A 73 -6.00 12.14 -2.39
C TYR A 73 -6.92 12.35 -3.59
N ASP A 74 -6.54 11.82 -4.75
CA ASP A 74 -7.36 11.84 -5.95
C ASP A 74 -8.44 10.75 -5.88
N GLY A 75 -9.57 11.06 -5.22
CA GLY A 75 -10.70 10.15 -5.10
C GLY A 75 -11.48 9.97 -6.41
N ASP A 76 -11.42 10.94 -7.32
CA ASP A 76 -12.16 10.91 -8.59
C ASP A 76 -11.50 9.96 -9.60
N ASN A 77 -10.18 10.01 -9.72
CA ASN A 77 -9.42 9.20 -10.69
C ASN A 77 -8.69 8.01 -10.05
N GLY A 78 -8.60 7.98 -8.71
CA GLY A 78 -7.96 6.90 -7.97
C GLY A 78 -8.56 5.53 -8.31
N PRO A 79 -7.73 4.48 -8.54
CA PRO A 79 -8.23 3.16 -8.85
C PRO A 79 -8.90 2.53 -7.62
N VAL A 80 -10.12 2.02 -7.83
CA VAL A 80 -10.85 1.20 -6.87
C VAL A 80 -11.12 -0.15 -7.54
N VAL A 81 -10.49 -1.19 -7.02
CA VAL A 81 -10.62 -2.55 -7.55
C VAL A 81 -11.53 -3.36 -6.63
N GLN A 82 -12.63 -3.84 -7.18
CA GLN A 82 -13.61 -4.66 -6.48
C GLN A 82 -13.21 -6.14 -6.59
N GLY A 83 -13.17 -6.86 -5.47
CA GLY A 83 -12.77 -8.27 -5.50
C GLY A 83 -12.97 -9.06 -4.21
N SER A 84 -12.45 -10.29 -4.23
CA SER A 84 -12.45 -11.20 -3.09
C SER A 84 -11.05 -11.78 -2.88
N ALA A 85 -10.37 -11.35 -1.83
CA ALA A 85 -9.07 -11.93 -1.47
C ALA A 85 -9.20 -13.40 -1.07
N LEU A 86 -10.31 -13.80 -0.44
CA LEU A 86 -10.54 -15.19 -0.04
C LEU A 86 -10.81 -16.07 -1.26
N GLY A 87 -11.68 -15.63 -2.17
CA GLY A 87 -11.94 -16.34 -3.42
C GLY A 87 -10.67 -16.48 -4.27
N ALA A 88 -9.84 -15.42 -4.34
CA ALA A 88 -8.56 -15.45 -5.03
C ALA A 88 -7.59 -16.45 -4.39
N LEU A 89 -7.50 -16.46 -3.05
CA LEU A 89 -6.66 -17.41 -2.31
C LEU A 89 -7.10 -18.87 -2.52
N ASN A 90 -8.40 -19.10 -2.70
CA ASN A 90 -8.97 -20.41 -3.03
C ASN A 90 -8.78 -20.81 -4.50
N GLY A 91 -8.20 -19.94 -5.33
CA GLY A 91 -7.90 -20.22 -6.73
C GLY A 91 -9.11 -20.09 -7.66
N GLU A 92 -10.17 -19.41 -7.24
CA GLU A 92 -11.33 -19.14 -8.10
C GLU A 92 -10.93 -18.15 -9.21
N PRO A 93 -11.01 -18.53 -10.51
CA PRO A 93 -10.42 -17.74 -11.59
C PRO A 93 -10.90 -16.28 -11.64
N LYS A 94 -12.20 -16.06 -11.41
CA LYS A 94 -12.81 -14.72 -11.37
C LYS A 94 -12.13 -13.81 -10.34
N TRP A 95 -11.83 -14.34 -9.16
CA TRP A 95 -11.27 -13.55 -8.06
C TRP A 95 -9.75 -13.41 -8.16
N VAL A 96 -9.06 -14.43 -8.68
CA VAL A 96 -7.63 -14.32 -9.02
C VAL A 96 -7.39 -13.16 -9.99
N GLU A 97 -8.27 -13.00 -10.99
CA GLU A 97 -8.21 -11.89 -11.95
C GLU A 97 -8.32 -10.52 -11.26
N THR A 98 -9.18 -10.38 -10.23
CA THR A 98 -9.28 -9.11 -9.48
C THR A 98 -7.99 -8.73 -8.74
N VAL A 99 -7.22 -9.71 -8.28
CA VAL A 99 -5.89 -9.45 -7.67
C VAL A 99 -4.88 -9.06 -8.73
N MET A 100 -4.93 -9.65 -9.92
CA MET A 100 -4.08 -9.23 -11.04
C MET A 100 -4.40 -7.79 -11.47
N ASN A 101 -5.67 -7.43 -11.55
CA ASN A 101 -6.12 -6.06 -11.86
C ASN A 101 -5.70 -5.07 -10.77
N LEU A 102 -5.71 -5.48 -9.49
CA LEU A 102 -5.17 -4.69 -8.39
C LEU A 102 -3.67 -4.40 -8.59
N MET A 103 -2.89 -5.42 -8.95
CA MET A 103 -1.45 -5.23 -9.18
C MET A 103 -1.17 -4.38 -10.43
N GLU A 104 -1.96 -4.55 -11.49
CA GLU A 104 -1.88 -3.69 -12.68
C GLU A 104 -2.23 -2.22 -12.34
N ALA A 105 -3.24 -2.01 -11.49
CA ALA A 105 -3.55 -0.67 -11.00
C ALA A 105 -2.41 -0.09 -10.16
N VAL A 106 -1.74 -0.89 -9.33
CA VAL A 106 -0.54 -0.48 -8.60
C VAL A 106 0.56 -0.06 -9.57
N ASP A 107 0.89 -0.88 -10.56
CA ASP A 107 1.96 -0.62 -11.53
C ASP A 107 1.71 0.66 -12.35
N ASN A 108 0.45 0.92 -12.72
CA ASN A 108 0.08 2.09 -13.53
C ASN A 108 -0.15 3.36 -12.70
N TRP A 109 -0.62 3.23 -11.47
CA TRP A 109 -1.01 4.37 -10.65
C TRP A 109 0.12 4.85 -9.74
N ILE A 110 0.90 3.96 -9.15
CA ILE A 110 1.96 4.33 -8.22
C ILE A 110 3.23 4.64 -9.01
N GLU A 111 3.68 5.89 -8.93
CA GLU A 111 4.90 6.31 -9.62
C GLU A 111 6.12 5.63 -9.02
N LEU A 112 6.99 5.11 -9.89
CA LEU A 112 8.29 4.62 -9.46
C LEU A 112 9.14 5.80 -8.98
N PRO A 113 9.61 5.81 -7.73
CA PRO A 113 10.43 6.89 -7.22
C PRO A 113 11.77 6.92 -7.94
N VAL A 114 12.28 8.12 -8.19
CA VAL A 114 13.65 8.31 -8.70
C VAL A 114 14.63 7.90 -7.60
N ARG A 115 15.54 6.98 -7.92
CA ARG A 115 16.57 6.51 -7.00
C ARG A 115 17.82 7.38 -7.14
N ASP A 116 18.21 8.04 -6.06
CA ASP A 116 19.40 8.89 -6.03
C ASP A 116 20.70 8.08 -5.81
N VAL A 117 21.08 7.29 -6.80
CA VAL A 117 22.25 6.39 -6.73
C VAL A 117 23.60 7.10 -6.74
N GLU A 118 23.64 8.36 -7.20
CA GLU A 118 24.87 9.17 -7.29
C GLU A 118 25.23 9.89 -5.98
N LYS A 119 24.31 9.91 -5.01
CA LYS A 119 24.55 10.52 -3.69
C LYS A 119 25.37 9.57 -2.79
N PRO A 120 25.99 10.07 -1.71
CA PRO A 120 26.61 9.20 -0.72
C PRO A 120 25.63 8.17 -0.15
N PHE A 121 26.15 7.01 0.24
CA PHE A 121 25.34 5.96 0.86
C PHE A 121 24.67 6.48 2.14
N LEU A 122 23.35 6.30 2.22
CA LEU A 122 22.56 6.56 3.41
C LEU A 122 21.44 5.52 3.52
N MET A 123 21.38 4.85 4.66
CA MET A 123 20.36 3.85 4.96
C MET A 123 19.87 4.04 6.40
N PRO A 124 18.62 4.51 6.60
CA PRO A 124 18.01 4.54 7.92
C PRO A 124 17.87 3.12 8.47
N VAL A 125 18.31 2.89 9.71
CA VAL A 125 18.20 1.58 10.35
C VAL A 125 16.79 1.42 10.93
N GLU A 126 16.08 0.40 10.45
CA GLU A 126 14.73 0.03 10.91
C GLU A 126 14.77 -1.00 12.04
N ASP A 127 15.66 -1.99 11.95
CA ASP A 127 15.81 -3.06 12.96
C ASP A 127 17.24 -3.60 12.99
N VAL A 128 17.61 -4.26 14.09
CA VAL A 128 18.94 -4.84 14.31
C VAL A 128 18.82 -6.25 14.87
N PHE A 129 19.42 -7.20 14.14
CA PHE A 129 19.47 -8.61 14.52
C PHE A 129 20.89 -9.04 14.85
N THR A 130 21.02 -10.00 15.76
CA THR A 130 22.29 -10.73 15.95
C THR A 130 22.12 -12.15 15.41
N ILE A 131 22.84 -12.46 14.34
CA ILE A 131 22.79 -13.78 13.69
C ILE A 131 24.03 -14.58 14.11
N THR A 132 23.80 -15.72 14.79
CA THR A 132 24.88 -16.62 15.23
C THR A 132 25.75 -17.04 14.04
N GLY A 133 27.06 -16.82 14.15
CA GLY A 133 28.03 -17.16 13.10
C GLY A 133 28.13 -16.15 11.94
N ARG A 134 27.30 -15.08 11.91
CA ARG A 134 27.41 -13.99 10.92
C ARG A 134 27.63 -12.61 11.54
N GLY A 135 27.19 -12.39 12.78
CA GLY A 135 27.35 -11.13 13.51
C GLY A 135 26.08 -10.28 13.51
N THR A 136 26.25 -8.96 13.71
CA THR A 136 25.16 -7.98 13.76
C THR A 136 24.69 -7.62 12.34
N VAL A 137 23.37 -7.62 12.13
CA VAL A 137 22.72 -7.25 10.86
C VAL A 137 21.74 -6.13 11.13
N ALA A 138 22.00 -4.95 10.57
CA ALA A 138 21.05 -3.85 10.51
C ALA A 138 20.21 -3.97 9.23
N THR A 139 18.91 -3.75 9.33
CA THR A 139 17.99 -3.77 8.17
C THR A 139 17.39 -2.39 7.96
N GLY A 140 17.13 -2.04 6.70
CA GLY A 140 16.42 -0.83 6.30
C GLY A 140 16.44 -0.66 4.78
N ARG A 141 15.64 0.28 4.26
CA ARG A 141 15.72 0.70 2.85
C ARG A 141 16.87 1.70 2.65
N ILE A 142 17.66 1.50 1.60
CA ILE A 142 18.66 2.51 1.18
C ILE A 142 17.91 3.73 0.65
N GLU A 143 18.15 4.89 1.25
CA GLU A 143 17.54 6.16 0.85
C GLU A 143 18.33 6.80 -0.29
N THR A 144 19.66 6.77 -0.21
CA THR A 144 20.56 7.31 -1.24
C THR A 144 21.82 6.48 -1.42
N GLY A 145 22.41 6.57 -2.61
CA GLY A 145 23.69 5.96 -2.94
C GLY A 145 23.64 4.45 -3.15
N VAL A 146 24.82 3.84 -3.11
CA VAL A 146 25.03 2.41 -3.32
C VAL A 146 25.99 1.92 -2.23
N ALA A 147 25.70 0.74 -1.66
CA ALA A 147 26.62 0.04 -0.77
C ALA A 147 27.13 -1.24 -1.45
N ASN A 148 28.44 -1.43 -1.46
CA ASN A 148 29.07 -2.67 -1.90
C ASN A 148 29.67 -3.42 -0.71
N THR A 149 29.83 -4.74 -0.86
CA THR A 149 30.47 -5.54 0.18
C THR A 149 31.91 -5.12 0.37
N GLY A 150 32.28 -4.79 1.61
CA GLY A 150 33.63 -4.37 1.98
C GLY A 150 33.85 -2.86 2.01
N ASP A 151 32.87 -2.06 1.58
CA ASP A 151 32.90 -0.60 1.73
C ASP A 151 32.89 -0.25 3.24
N ALA A 152 33.66 0.77 3.60
CA ALA A 152 33.58 1.34 4.95
C ALA A 152 32.30 2.18 5.07
N VAL A 153 31.54 1.96 6.14
CA VAL A 153 30.28 2.64 6.47
C VAL A 153 30.39 3.38 7.80
#